data_AF-M1WN36-F1
#
_entry.id   AF-M1WN36-F1
#
_cell.length_a   1.000
_cell.length_b   1.000
_cell.length_c   1.000
_cell.angle_alpha   90.00
_cell.angle_beta   90.00
_cell.angle_gamma   90.00
#
_symmetry.space_group_name_H-M   'P 1'
#
loop_
_entity.id
_entity.type
_entity.pdbx_description
1 polymer ?
#
loop_
_entity_poly.entity_id
_entity_poly.type
_entity_poly.pdbx_seq_one_letter_code
_entity_poly.pdbx_strand_id
1 'polypeptide(L)'
;MTSQAIYEFLDPWMIWAFRTSDNPYLGFAIGLFWLCLLATIIGELCMAGIYFLNAKHFSKINRDMVNHHNLSVQAIGVKDKVAWKACNSIANEAFGKNFFSHIALFASSLWIVPFGIGWLFYRFGSVDFVVPFIGQVGPSFIFIPLYILVRWLFGKAKPWLPVFKTIRRKIKENEGEDEMLLFSDLIKEKEAVPGN
;
A
#
# COMPACT_ATOMS: atom_id res chain seq x y z
N MET A 1 -13.94 16.54 -26.11
CA MET A 1 -12.81 17.01 -25.29
C MET A 1 -11.61 16.17 -25.67
N THR A 2 -10.55 16.78 -26.21
CA THR A 2 -9.32 16.06 -26.57
C THR A 2 -8.70 15.44 -25.31
N SER A 3 -8.05 14.28 -25.43
CA SER A 3 -7.37 13.62 -24.30
C SER A 3 -6.31 14.50 -23.62
N GLN A 4 -5.94 15.64 -24.22
CA GLN A 4 -5.01 16.63 -23.68
C GLN A 4 -5.65 17.64 -22.72
N ALA A 5 -6.97 17.84 -22.77
CA ALA A 5 -7.65 18.85 -21.94
C ALA A 5 -7.45 18.62 -20.43
N ILE A 6 -7.33 17.36 -20.01
CA ILE A 6 -7.04 17.03 -18.60
C ILE A 6 -5.63 17.48 -18.20
N TYR A 7 -4.64 17.37 -19.09
CA TYR A 7 -3.27 17.76 -18.80
C TYR A 7 -3.09 19.27 -18.84
N GLU A 8 -3.77 19.95 -19.76
CA GLU A 8 -3.85 21.42 -19.81
C GLU A 8 -4.44 21.99 -18.51
N PHE A 9 -5.48 21.36 -17.97
CA PHE A 9 -6.06 21.74 -16.68
C PHE A 9 -5.09 21.53 -15.51
N LEU A 10 -4.33 20.43 -15.52
CA LEU A 10 -3.37 20.10 -14.46
C LEU A 10 -2.09 20.95 -14.51
N ASP A 11 -1.70 21.44 -15.68
CA ASP A 11 -0.41 22.11 -15.93
C ASP A 11 -0.10 23.26 -14.96
N PRO A 12 -0.99 24.24 -14.71
CA PRO A 12 -0.69 25.36 -13.80
C PRO A 12 -0.39 24.92 -12.37
N TRP A 13 -1.00 23.82 -11.91
CA TRP A 13 -0.86 23.30 -10.55
C TRP A 13 0.45 22.52 -10.36
N MET A 14 0.98 21.95 -11.44
CA MET A 14 2.14 21.06 -11.40
C MET A 14 3.42 21.77 -11.84
N ILE A 15 3.35 22.64 -12.86
CA ILE A 15 4.52 23.22 -13.52
C ILE A 15 5.33 24.13 -12.60
N TRP A 16 4.68 24.80 -11.64
CA TRP A 16 5.35 25.70 -10.71
C TRP A 16 6.51 24.99 -9.97
N ALA A 17 6.33 23.74 -9.54
CA ALA A 17 7.36 22.99 -8.81
C ALA A 17 8.63 22.77 -9.65
N PHE A 18 8.47 22.62 -10.98
CA PHE A 18 9.57 22.45 -11.93
C PHE A 18 10.31 23.77 -12.24
N ARG A 19 9.74 24.92 -11.84
CA ARG A 19 10.29 26.27 -12.07
C ARG A 19 10.86 26.90 -10.81
N THR A 20 11.07 26.12 -9.75
CA THR A 20 11.56 26.59 -8.45
C THR A 20 13.03 26.97 -8.43
N SER A 21 13.80 26.57 -9.44
CA SER A 21 15.24 26.80 -9.54
C SER A 21 15.62 27.21 -10.95
N ASP A 22 16.59 28.12 -11.05
CA ASP A 22 17.18 28.55 -12.32
C ASP A 22 17.98 27.42 -13.00
N ASN A 23 18.54 26.49 -12.22
CA ASN A 23 19.16 25.27 -12.74
C ASN A 23 18.06 24.28 -13.19
N PRO A 24 17.98 23.93 -14.49
CA PRO A 24 16.93 23.06 -15.03
C PRO A 24 16.94 21.65 -14.44
N TYR A 25 18.11 21.09 -14.13
CA TYR A 25 18.23 19.75 -13.54
C TYR A 25 17.66 19.72 -12.12
N LEU A 26 17.96 20.76 -11.33
CA LEU A 26 17.48 20.87 -9.96
C LEU A 26 15.97 21.17 -9.93
N GLY A 27 15.49 22.05 -10.80
CA GLY A 27 14.06 22.29 -10.99
C GLY A 27 13.30 21.02 -11.38
N PHE A 28 13.84 20.24 -12.31
CA PHE A 28 13.24 18.96 -12.71
C PHE A 28 13.21 17.95 -11.56
N ALA A 29 14.31 17.80 -10.81
CA ALA A 29 14.36 16.89 -9.67
C ALA A 29 13.35 17.26 -8.57
N ILE A 30 13.24 18.55 -8.23
CA ILE A 30 12.26 19.05 -7.25
C ILE A 30 10.83 18.82 -7.74
N GLY A 31 10.54 19.19 -8.99
CA GLY A 31 9.23 19.00 -9.59
C GLY A 31 8.81 17.53 -9.63
N LEU A 32 9.74 16.64 -9.99
CA LEU A 32 9.49 15.21 -10.03
C LEU A 32 9.24 14.63 -8.64
N PHE A 33 10.05 15.03 -7.65
CA PHE A 33 9.83 14.65 -6.25
C PHE A 33 8.47 15.12 -5.74
N TRP A 34 8.11 16.37 -6.02
CA TRP A 34 6.81 16.94 -5.65
C TRP A 34 5.64 16.15 -6.27
N LEU A 35 5.76 15.82 -7.55
CA LEU A 35 4.75 15.02 -8.24
C LEU A 35 4.62 13.61 -7.62
N CYS A 36 5.73 12.93 -7.35
CA CYS A 36 5.71 11.64 -6.67
C CYS A 36 5.08 11.72 -5.27
N LEU A 37 5.36 12.80 -4.54
CA LEU A 37 4.81 13.04 -3.21
C LEU A 37 3.29 13.24 -3.27
N LEU A 38 2.81 14.09 -4.18
CA LEU A 38 1.37 14.31 -4.40
C LEU A 38 0.65 13.02 -4.79
N ALA A 39 1.20 12.27 -5.75
CA ALA A 39 0.63 10.98 -6.16
C ALA A 39 0.55 9.99 -5.00
N THR A 40 1.58 9.99 -4.14
CA THR A 40 1.61 9.15 -2.92
C THR A 40 0.53 9.59 -1.93
N ILE A 41 0.46 10.87 -1.59
CA ILE A 41 -0.51 11.38 -0.59
C ILE A 41 -1.94 11.13 -1.06
N ILE A 42 -2.27 11.48 -2.30
CA ILE A 42 -3.62 11.29 -2.84
C ILE A 42 -3.97 9.80 -2.89
N GLY A 43 -3.03 8.96 -3.33
CA GLY A 43 -3.23 7.50 -3.35
C GLY A 43 -3.50 6.92 -1.98
N GLU A 44 -2.76 7.35 -0.95
CA GLU A 44 -2.93 6.91 0.44
C GLU A 44 -4.25 7.38 1.05
N LEU A 45 -4.67 8.61 0.77
CA LEU A 45 -5.97 9.12 1.22
C LEU A 45 -7.14 8.40 0.52
N CYS A 46 -7.00 8.11 -0.77
CA CYS A 46 -7.99 7.32 -1.52
C CYS A 46 -8.12 5.90 -0.96
N MET A 47 -6.97 5.24 -0.71
CA MET A 47 -6.91 3.94 -0.06
C MET A 47 -7.61 3.96 1.31
N ALA A 48 -7.28 4.94 2.15
CA ALA A 48 -7.93 5.11 3.46
C ALA A 48 -9.44 5.34 3.33
N GLY A 49 -9.86 6.17 2.36
CA GLY A 49 -11.27 6.39 2.06
C GLY A 49 -12.01 5.11 1.70
N ILE A 50 -11.47 4.33 0.76
CA ILE A 50 -12.06 3.05 0.34
C ILE A 50 -12.14 2.07 1.51
N TYR A 51 -11.10 2.01 2.35
CA TYR A 51 -11.11 1.22 3.57
C TYR A 51 -12.25 1.63 4.49
N PHE A 52 -12.36 2.92 4.85
CA PHE A 52 -13.37 3.37 5.81
C PHE A 52 -14.80 3.23 5.32
N LEU A 53 -15.05 3.40 4.01
CA LEU A 53 -16.35 3.12 3.40
C LEU A 53 -16.74 1.65 3.53
N ASN A 54 -15.76 0.74 3.59
CA ASN A 54 -15.94 -0.70 3.66
C ASN A 54 -15.41 -1.30 4.98
N ALA A 55 -15.29 -0.50 6.04
CA ALA A 55 -14.58 -0.91 7.27
C ALA A 55 -15.15 -2.19 7.88
N LYS A 56 -16.47 -2.35 7.86
CA LYS A 56 -17.15 -3.57 8.34
C LYS A 56 -16.78 -4.81 7.54
N HIS A 57 -16.57 -4.66 6.23
CA HIS A 57 -16.19 -5.77 5.35
C HIS A 57 -14.73 -6.19 5.61
N PHE A 58 -13.81 -5.23 5.69
CA PHE A 58 -12.40 -5.50 6.02
C PHE A 58 -12.25 -6.09 7.43
N SER A 59 -12.94 -5.53 8.41
CA SER A 59 -12.98 -6.06 9.79
C SER A 59 -13.47 -7.51 9.84
N LYS A 60 -14.54 -7.84 9.10
CA LYS A 60 -15.04 -9.21 9.01
C LYS A 60 -14.02 -10.16 8.39
N ILE A 61 -13.42 -9.79 7.26
CA ILE A 61 -12.42 -10.62 6.58
C ILE A 61 -11.21 -10.86 7.49
N ASN A 62 -10.74 -9.81 8.18
CA ASN A 62 -9.63 -9.93 9.11
C ASN A 62 -9.96 -10.88 10.27
N ARG A 63 -11.13 -10.70 10.89
CA ARG A 63 -11.59 -11.55 11.99
C ARG A 63 -11.78 -13.01 11.57
N ASP A 64 -12.38 -13.25 10.40
CA ASP A 64 -12.56 -14.61 9.88
C ASP A 64 -11.20 -15.28 9.64
N MET A 65 -10.22 -14.54 9.09
CA MET A 65 -8.84 -15.03 8.94
C MET A 65 -8.21 -15.40 10.29
N VAL A 66 -8.26 -14.52 11.30
CA VAL A 66 -7.66 -14.80 12.62
C VAL A 66 -8.34 -15.99 13.29
N ASN A 67 -9.68 -16.03 13.30
CA ASN A 67 -10.44 -17.10 13.93
C ASN A 67 -10.13 -18.48 13.31
N HIS A 68 -10.13 -18.57 11.98
CA HIS A 68 -9.88 -19.83 11.29
C HIS A 68 -8.42 -20.28 11.42
N HIS A 69 -7.46 -19.33 11.41
CA HIS A 69 -6.06 -19.61 11.72
C HIS A 69 -5.92 -20.20 13.13
N ASN A 70 -6.53 -19.55 14.13
CA ASN A 70 -6.47 -19.98 15.53
C ASN A 70 -7.07 -21.39 15.73
N LEU A 71 -8.21 -21.69 15.09
CA LEU A 71 -8.81 -23.02 15.11
C LEU A 71 -7.91 -24.08 14.47
N SER A 72 -7.24 -23.75 13.35
CA SER A 72 -6.29 -24.65 12.71
C SER A 72 -5.11 -24.97 13.61
N VAL A 73 -4.55 -23.95 14.28
CA VAL A 73 -3.44 -24.10 15.23
C VAL A 73 -3.86 -24.97 16.42
N GLN A 74 -5.03 -24.72 17.03
CA GLN A 74 -5.57 -25.53 18.13
C GLN A 74 -5.79 -27.00 17.76
N ALA A 75 -6.30 -27.27 16.54
CA ALA A 75 -6.49 -28.64 16.05
C ALA A 75 -5.16 -29.43 15.96
N ILE A 76 -4.06 -28.75 15.61
CA ILE A 76 -2.72 -29.37 15.70
C ILE A 76 -2.32 -29.62 17.15
N GLY A 77 -2.63 -28.69 18.05
CA GLY A 77 -2.34 -28.82 19.49
C GLY A 77 -2.89 -30.11 20.10
N VAL A 78 -4.12 -30.48 19.72
CA VAL A 78 -4.77 -31.73 20.15
C VAL A 78 -4.40 -32.96 19.29
N LYS A 79 -3.48 -32.80 18.33
CA LYS A 79 -2.99 -33.84 17.40
C LYS A 79 -4.08 -34.49 16.54
N ASP A 80 -5.20 -33.80 16.31
CA ASP A 80 -6.27 -34.29 15.43
C ASP A 80 -5.99 -33.87 13.98
N LYS A 81 -5.48 -34.82 13.18
CA LYS A 81 -5.16 -34.59 11.76
C LYS A 81 -6.40 -34.32 10.90
N VAL A 82 -7.54 -34.92 11.21
CA VAL A 82 -8.77 -34.78 10.40
C VAL A 82 -9.36 -33.40 10.64
N ALA A 83 -9.53 -33.01 11.91
CA ALA A 83 -9.95 -31.67 12.29
C ALA A 83 -8.98 -30.62 11.76
N TRP A 84 -7.66 -30.85 11.91
CA TRP A 84 -6.67 -29.91 11.39
C TRP A 84 -6.82 -29.69 9.88
N LYS A 85 -6.91 -30.76 9.08
CA LYS A 85 -6.99 -30.63 7.62
C LYS A 85 -8.22 -29.82 7.20
N ALA A 86 -9.36 -30.05 7.86
CA ALA A 86 -10.59 -29.29 7.64
C ALA A 86 -10.41 -27.81 8.02
N CYS A 87 -9.95 -27.51 9.24
CA CYS A 87 -9.72 -26.15 9.72
C CYS A 87 -8.67 -25.40 8.88
N ASN A 88 -7.60 -26.07 8.48
CA ASN A 88 -6.52 -25.51 7.66
C ASN A 88 -7.01 -25.12 6.25
N SER A 89 -7.90 -25.90 5.65
CA SER A 89 -8.48 -25.54 4.36
C SER A 89 -9.27 -24.23 4.45
N ILE A 90 -10.08 -24.08 5.51
CA ILE A 90 -10.88 -22.87 5.74
C ILE A 90 -9.97 -21.68 6.07
N ALA A 91 -8.94 -21.88 6.89
CA ALA A 91 -7.95 -20.87 7.23
C ALA A 91 -7.22 -20.34 5.98
N ASN A 92 -6.79 -21.22 5.07
CA ASN A 92 -6.15 -20.82 3.83
C ASN A 92 -7.07 -20.01 2.92
N GLU A 93 -8.35 -20.38 2.82
CA GLU A 93 -9.32 -19.60 2.05
C GLU A 93 -9.52 -18.19 2.65
N ALA A 94 -9.66 -18.10 3.98
CA ALA A 94 -9.79 -16.83 4.69
C ALA A 94 -8.55 -15.94 4.55
N PHE A 95 -7.36 -16.53 4.66
CA PHE A 95 -6.09 -15.84 4.39
C PHE A 95 -6.03 -15.30 2.95
N GLY A 96 -6.39 -16.13 1.97
CA GLY A 96 -6.43 -15.73 0.56
C GLY A 96 -7.36 -14.52 0.34
N LYS A 97 -8.57 -14.56 0.89
CA LYS A 97 -9.51 -13.42 0.84
C LYS A 97 -8.90 -12.17 1.47
N ASN A 98 -8.32 -12.28 2.67
CA ASN A 98 -7.69 -11.13 3.34
C ASN A 98 -6.53 -10.55 2.52
N PHE A 99 -5.65 -11.41 2.02
CA PHE A 99 -4.49 -11.02 1.22
C PHE A 99 -4.90 -10.29 -0.07
N PHE A 100 -5.81 -10.87 -0.86
CA PHE A 100 -6.26 -10.24 -2.11
C PHE A 100 -7.06 -8.97 -1.89
N SER A 101 -7.86 -8.88 -0.82
CA SER A 101 -8.54 -7.62 -0.45
C SER A 101 -7.55 -6.51 -0.12
N HIS A 102 -6.45 -6.81 0.57
CA HIS A 102 -5.39 -5.83 0.85
C HIS A 102 -4.59 -5.46 -0.40
N ILE A 103 -4.34 -6.39 -1.33
CA ILE A 103 -3.73 -6.08 -2.63
C ILE A 103 -4.66 -5.17 -3.44
N ALA A 104 -5.95 -5.46 -3.50
CA ALA A 104 -6.91 -4.63 -4.22
C ALA A 104 -6.98 -3.21 -3.62
N LEU A 105 -6.95 -3.12 -2.29
CA LEU A 105 -6.87 -1.86 -1.58
C LEU A 105 -5.58 -1.11 -1.91
N PHE A 106 -4.44 -1.81 -1.96
CA PHE A 106 -3.18 -1.22 -2.43
C PHE A 106 -3.27 -0.74 -3.88
N ALA A 107 -3.79 -1.55 -4.80
CA ALA A 107 -3.93 -1.21 -6.21
C ALA A 107 -4.80 0.05 -6.41
N SER A 108 -5.84 0.21 -5.58
CA SER A 108 -6.70 1.41 -5.61
C SER A 108 -5.95 2.71 -5.36
N SER A 109 -4.79 2.69 -4.70
CA SER A 109 -3.97 3.89 -4.49
C SER A 109 -3.14 4.31 -5.70
N LEU A 110 -2.98 3.44 -6.70
CA LEU A 110 -2.07 3.66 -7.83
C LEU A 110 -2.69 4.46 -8.96
N TRP A 111 -4.00 4.71 -8.94
CA TRP A 111 -4.70 5.31 -10.07
C TRP A 111 -4.20 6.71 -10.47
N ILE A 112 -3.60 7.48 -9.56
CA ILE A 112 -3.01 8.81 -9.84
C ILE A 112 -1.70 8.72 -10.63
N VAL A 113 -0.95 7.64 -10.45
CA VAL A 113 0.35 7.41 -11.11
C VAL A 113 0.27 7.56 -12.63
N PRO A 114 -0.65 6.91 -13.37
CA PRO A 114 -0.75 7.08 -14.81
C PRO A 114 -1.09 8.51 -15.24
N PHE A 115 -1.85 9.29 -14.45
CA PHE A 115 -2.09 10.71 -14.76
C PHE A 115 -0.84 11.56 -14.58
N GLY A 116 -0.05 11.30 -13.53
CA GLY A 116 1.24 11.97 -13.33
C GLY A 116 2.22 11.67 -14.46
N ILE A 117 2.30 10.41 -14.89
CA ILE A 117 3.13 10.00 -16.03
C ILE A 117 2.62 10.65 -17.33
N GLY A 118 1.31 10.62 -17.58
CA GLY A 118 0.71 11.23 -18.77
C GLY A 118 0.99 12.73 -18.85
N TRP A 119 0.89 13.44 -17.73
CA TRP A 119 1.24 14.85 -17.65
C TRP A 119 2.74 15.11 -17.89
N LEU A 120 3.63 14.25 -17.36
CA LEU A 120 5.06 14.34 -17.66
C LEU A 120 5.37 14.18 -19.15
N PHE A 121 4.69 13.27 -19.85
CA PHE A 121 4.83 13.15 -21.30
C PHE A 121 4.25 14.35 -22.05
N TYR A 122 3.12 14.89 -21.59
CA TYR A 122 2.56 16.12 -22.17
C TYR A 122 3.55 17.29 -22.10
N ARG A 123 4.28 17.43 -20.97
CA ARG A 123 5.18 18.58 -20.76
C ARG A 123 6.62 18.36 -21.22
N PHE A 124 7.15 17.15 -21.03
CA PHE A 124 8.56 16.82 -21.24
C PHE A 124 8.76 15.70 -22.28
N GLY A 125 7.73 15.34 -23.04
CA GLY A 125 7.81 14.26 -24.03
C GLY A 125 8.76 14.54 -25.20
N SER A 126 9.10 15.80 -25.44
CA SER A 126 10.11 16.22 -26.43
C SER A 126 11.53 16.35 -25.84
N VAL A 127 11.71 16.09 -24.54
CA VAL A 127 13.02 16.15 -23.88
C VAL A 127 13.67 14.77 -23.95
N ASP A 128 14.86 14.71 -24.52
CA ASP A 128 15.65 13.48 -24.57
C ASP A 128 16.35 13.25 -23.22
N PHE A 129 15.85 12.30 -22.43
CA PHE A 129 16.56 11.84 -21.24
C PHE A 129 17.52 10.73 -21.65
N VAL A 130 18.83 10.97 -21.50
CA VAL A 130 19.85 9.97 -21.80
C VAL A 130 20.43 9.42 -20.50
N VAL A 131 20.31 8.11 -20.31
CA VAL A 131 20.87 7.41 -19.16
C VAL A 131 22.14 6.67 -19.59
N PRO A 132 23.27 6.83 -18.87
CA PRO A 132 24.50 6.09 -19.17
C PRO A 132 24.25 4.58 -19.29
N PHE A 133 24.84 3.95 -20.30
CA PHE A 133 24.72 2.50 -20.59
C PHE A 133 23.33 1.99 -21.04
N ILE A 134 22.28 2.82 -21.00
CA ILE A 134 20.91 2.44 -21.40
C ILE A 134 20.49 3.16 -22.68
N GLY A 135 20.89 4.41 -22.85
CA GLY A 135 20.50 5.25 -24.00
C GLY A 135 19.33 6.18 -23.68
N GLN A 136 18.57 6.54 -24.71
CA GLN A 136 17.41 7.43 -24.58
C GLN A 136 16.24 6.73 -23.88
N VAL A 137 15.66 7.41 -22.89
CA VAL A 137 14.52 6.92 -22.11
C VAL A 137 13.44 8.00 -21.99
N GLY A 138 12.19 7.60 -21.76
CA GLY A 138 11.11 8.54 -21.48
C GLY A 138 11.07 8.98 -20.00
N PRO A 139 10.29 10.02 -19.66
CA PRO A 139 10.13 10.52 -18.29
C PRO A 139 9.75 9.43 -17.27
N SER A 140 8.98 8.41 -17.68
CA SER A 140 8.57 7.29 -16.83
C SER A 140 9.74 6.54 -16.21
N PHE A 141 10.86 6.43 -16.93
CA PHE A 141 12.03 5.68 -16.46
C PHE A 141 12.64 6.31 -15.21
N ILE A 142 12.55 7.64 -15.08
CA ILE A 142 13.01 8.38 -13.90
C ILE A 142 11.89 8.45 -12.85
N PHE A 143 10.65 8.67 -13.30
CA PHE A 143 9.50 8.81 -12.41
C PHE A 143 9.22 7.55 -11.58
N ILE A 144 9.21 6.36 -12.19
CA ILE A 144 8.81 5.13 -11.49
C ILE A 144 9.75 4.79 -10.32
N PRO A 145 11.09 4.73 -10.50
CA PRO A 145 11.99 4.49 -9.38
C PRO A 145 11.88 5.56 -8.28
N LEU A 146 11.75 6.84 -8.67
CA LEU A 146 11.59 7.92 -7.70
C LEU A 146 10.26 7.80 -6.95
N TYR A 147 9.17 7.44 -7.62
CA TYR A 147 7.87 7.22 -7.00
C TYR A 147 7.93 6.09 -5.98
N ILE A 148 8.58 4.97 -6.31
CA ILE A 148 8.80 3.85 -5.38
C ILE A 148 9.59 4.32 -4.16
N LEU A 149 10.68 5.07 -4.37
CA LEU A 149 11.50 5.61 -3.29
C LEU A 149 10.70 6.57 -2.39
N VAL A 150 10.00 7.54 -2.97
CA VAL A 150 9.17 8.50 -2.24
C VAL A 150 8.07 7.79 -1.46
N ARG A 151 7.41 6.80 -2.07
CA ARG A 151 6.36 6.03 -1.41
C ARG A 151 6.89 5.21 -0.24
N TRP A 152 8.07 4.60 -0.39
CA TRP A 152 8.74 3.89 0.69
C TRP A 152 9.14 4.83 1.85
N LEU A 153 9.76 5.98 1.53
CA LEU A 153 10.10 7.02 2.50
C LEU A 153 8.85 7.54 3.22
N PHE A 154 7.78 7.80 2.47
CA PHE A 154 6.50 8.21 3.00
C PHE A 154 5.93 7.16 3.96
N GLY A 155 6.00 5.87 3.60
CA GLY A 155 5.63 4.76 4.48
C GLY A 155 6.35 4.78 5.82
N LYS A 156 7.64 5.15 5.83
CA LYS A 156 8.42 5.34 7.07
C LYS A 156 8.03 6.61 7.83
N ALA A 157 7.64 7.67 7.13
CA ALA A 157 7.22 8.94 7.73
C ALA A 157 5.77 8.92 8.26
N LYS A 158 4.89 8.04 7.75
CA LYS A 158 3.48 7.92 8.15
C LYS A 158 3.22 7.94 9.66
N PRO A 159 3.99 7.23 10.52
CA PRO A 159 3.74 7.22 11.96
C PRO A 159 3.92 8.60 12.63
N TRP A 160 4.66 9.50 11.98
CA TRP A 160 5.01 10.82 12.49
C TRP A 160 4.02 11.88 12.01
N LEU A 161 3.29 11.61 10.92
CA LEU A 161 2.27 12.51 10.37
C LEU A 161 0.94 12.30 11.12
N PRO A 162 0.34 13.36 11.72
CA PRO A 162 -0.81 13.23 12.62
C PRO A 162 -2.05 12.62 11.95
N VAL A 163 -2.30 12.98 10.69
CA VAL A 163 -3.43 12.45 9.90
C VAL A 163 -3.27 10.94 9.67
N PHE A 164 -2.11 10.50 9.18
CA PHE A 164 -1.85 9.10 8.87
C PHE A 164 -1.71 8.24 10.13
N LYS A 165 -1.19 8.80 11.23
CA LYS A 165 -1.22 8.18 12.55
C LYS A 165 -2.65 7.88 13.01
N THR A 166 -3.56 8.85 12.84
CA THR A 166 -4.98 8.69 13.21
C THR A 166 -5.67 7.65 12.34
N ILE A 167 -5.42 7.67 11.02
CA ILE A 167 -5.94 6.66 10.10
C ILE A 167 -5.49 5.27 10.50
N ARG A 168 -4.18 5.07 10.72
CA ARG A 168 -3.62 3.77 11.12
C ARG A 168 -4.20 3.27 12.43
N ARG A 169 -4.39 4.15 13.41
CA ARG A 169 -5.02 3.80 14.69
C ARG A 169 -6.45 3.30 14.49
N LYS A 170 -7.27 4.02 13.72
CA LYS A 170 -8.67 3.63 13.44
C LYS A 170 -8.77 2.33 12.65
N ILE A 171 -7.86 2.08 11.71
CA ILE A 171 -7.78 0.79 10.99
C ILE A 171 -7.56 -0.35 11.99
N LYS A 172 -6.56 -0.20 12.88
CA LYS A 172 -6.29 -1.19 13.93
C LYS A 172 -7.49 -1.41 14.85
N GLU A 173 -8.15 -0.34 15.29
CA GLU A 173 -9.35 -0.41 16.13
C GLU A 173 -10.50 -1.17 15.43
N ASN A 174 -10.67 -0.98 14.12
CA ASN A 174 -11.72 -1.66 13.35
C ASN A 174 -11.42 -3.15 13.11
N GLU A 175 -10.16 -3.51 12.91
CA GLU A 175 -9.73 -4.89 12.63
C GLU A 175 -9.73 -5.80 13.86
N GLY A 176 -9.83 -5.21 15.06
CA GLY A 176 -9.80 -5.92 16.33
C GLY A 176 -8.38 -6.21 16.80
N GLU A 177 -8.26 -6.56 18.08
CA GLU A 177 -6.98 -6.95 18.72
C GLU A 177 -6.76 -8.47 18.71
N ASP A 178 -7.60 -9.23 18.01
CA ASP A 178 -7.47 -10.69 17.97
C ASP A 178 -6.12 -11.05 17.33
N GLU A 179 -5.20 -11.58 18.15
CA GLU A 179 -3.88 -11.97 17.71
C GLU A 179 -3.92 -13.39 17.11
N MET A 180 -3.13 -13.60 16.05
CA MET A 180 -2.94 -14.93 15.49
C MET A 180 -2.10 -15.75 16.47
N LEU A 181 -2.65 -16.87 16.93
CA LEU A 181 -1.95 -17.85 17.76
C LEU A 181 -0.73 -18.38 17.01
N LEU A 182 0.42 -18.36 17.67
CA LEU A 182 1.63 -19.00 17.19
C LEU A 182 1.74 -20.41 17.78
N PHE A 183 2.40 -21.31 17.05
CA PHE A 183 2.71 -22.65 17.56
C PHE A 183 3.48 -22.63 18.88
N SER A 184 4.30 -21.61 19.09
CA SER A 184 5.05 -21.43 20.34
C SER A 184 4.15 -21.19 21.56
N ASP A 185 2.98 -20.59 21.35
CA ASP A 185 2.04 -20.28 22.43
C ASP A 185 1.39 -21.56 22.95
N LEU A 186 1.06 -22.48 22.05
CA LEU A 186 0.58 -23.82 22.41
C LEU A 186 1.62 -24.65 23.18
N ILE A 187 2.91 -24.49 22.85
CA ILE A 187 3.99 -25.20 23.55
C ILE A 187 4.13 -24.68 24.99
N LYS A 188 4.11 -23.35 25.18
CA LYS A 188 4.17 -22.72 26.51
C LYS A 188 2.98 -23.09 27.38
N GLU A 189 1.78 -23.11 26.84
CA GLU A 189 0.57 -23.49 27.59
C GLU A 189 0.65 -24.95 28.06
N LYS A 190 1.19 -25.83 27.23
CA LYS A 190 1.40 -27.24 27.60
C LYS A 190 2.47 -27.44 28.69
N GLU A 191 3.50 -26.59 28.72
CA GLU A 191 4.52 -26.60 29.78
C GLU A 191 4.01 -26.00 31.10
N ALA A 192 3.03 -25.09 31.04
CA ALA A 192 2.44 -24.41 32.20
C ALA A 192 1.40 -25.26 32.96
N VAL A 193 1.00 -26.42 32.45
CA VAL A 193 0.15 -27.40 33.15
C VAL A 193 1.04 -28.53 33.69
N PRO A 194 1.64 -28.40 34.89
CA PRO A 194 2.24 -29.54 35.58
C PRO A 194 1.12 -30.51 35.99
N GLY A 195 1.38 -31.80 35.83
CA GLY A 195 0.38 -32.86 35.88
C GLY A 195 -0.55 -32.85 37.09
N ASN A 196 -1.82 -33.17 36.82
CA ASN A 196 -2.71 -33.87 37.74
C ASN A 196 -2.60 -35.37 37.52
#